data_AF-A0A1F6FF47-F1
#
_entry.id   AF-A0A1F6FF47-F1
#
_cell.length_a   1.000
_cell.length_b   1.000
_cell.length_c   1.000
_cell.angle_alpha   90.00
_cell.angle_beta   90.00
_cell.angle_gamma   90.00
#
_symmetry.space_group_name_H-M   'P 1'
#
loop_
_entity.id
_entity.type
_entity.pdbx_description
1 polymer ?
#
loop_
_entity_poly.entity_id
_entity_poly.type
_entity_poly.pdbx_seq_one_letter_code
_entity_poly.pdbx_strand_id
1 'polypeptide(L)' 'MATTKRRLNITLSPEIDELIKEIAKRDEVPQATKVAELLRSSLLLEEDRALSLLGEERLRDKGKKISHTDIWG' A
#
# COMPACT_ATOMS: atom_id res chain seq x y z
N MET A 1 -11.24 -14.86 -20.71
CA MET A 1 -11.60 -13.69 -19.87
C MET A 1 -10.52 -12.64 -20.08
N ALA A 2 -10.79 -11.58 -20.84
CA ALA A 2 -9.80 -10.54 -21.12
C ALA A 2 -9.52 -9.80 -19.81
N THR A 3 -8.46 -10.17 -19.11
CA THR A 3 -7.97 -9.41 -17.97
C THR A 3 -7.49 -8.07 -18.51
N THR A 4 -8.27 -7.01 -18.30
CA THR A 4 -7.97 -5.64 -18.72
C THR A 4 -6.80 -5.10 -17.89
N LYS A 5 -5.59 -5.56 -18.18
CA LYS A 5 -4.37 -5.01 -17.57
C LYS A 5 -4.31 -3.51 -17.93
N ARG A 6 -4.58 -2.65 -16.95
CA ARG A 6 -4.42 -1.21 -17.10
C ARG A 6 -2.93 -0.90 -17.15
N ARG A 7 -2.52 -0.14 -18.17
CA ARG A 7 -1.15 0.36 -18.32
C ARG A 7 -1.08 1.76 -17.73
N LEU A 8 -0.01 2.03 -17.00
CA LEU A 8 0.28 3.34 -16.42
C LEU A 8 1.58 3.83 -17.05
N ASN A 9 1.52 4.98 -17.73
CA ASN A 9 2.70 5.66 -18.24
C ASN A 9 3.00 6.84 -17.31
N ILE A 10 4.20 6.87 -16.74
CA ILE A 10 4.63 7.89 -15.78
C ILE A 10 5.96 8.47 -16.22
N THR A 11 6.12 9.77 -16.00
CA THR A 11 7.40 10.45 -16.15
C THR A 11 8.13 10.40 -14.81
N LEU A 12 9.37 9.93 -14.81
CA LEU A 12 10.22 9.85 -13.63
C LEU A 12 11.31 10.92 -13.70
N SER A 13 11.76 11.43 -12.55
CA SER A 13 12.99 12.21 -12.51
C SER A 13 14.19 11.29 -12.77
N PRO A 14 15.32 11.81 -13.29
CA PRO A 14 16.52 11.00 -13.55
C PRO A 14 17.01 10.24 -12.31
N GLU A 15 16.96 10.89 -11.15
CA GLU A 15 17.36 10.33 -9.86
C GLU A 15 16.51 9.11 -9.46
N ILE A 16 15.20 9.19 -9.68
CA ILE A 16 14.28 8.09 -9.34
C ILE A 16 14.44 6.93 -10.32
N ASP A 17 14.65 7.21 -11.61
CA ASP A 17 14.88 6.19 -12.63
C ASP A 17 16.16 5.38 -12.35
N GLU A 18 17.26 6.07 -12.01
CA GLU A 18 18.51 5.42 -11.59
C GLU A 18 18.32 4.55 -10.35
N LEU A 19 17.61 5.05 -9.34
CA LEU A 19 17.34 4.29 -8.13
C LEU A 19 16.49 3.04 -8.40
N ILE A 20 15.44 3.15 -9.21
CA ILE A 20 14.61 2.00 -9.62
C ILE A 20 15.45 0.99 -10.37
N LYS A 21 16.34 1.44 -11.25
CA LYS A 21 17.24 0.56 -12.01
C LYS A 21 18.15 -0.25 -11.09
N GLU A 22 18.77 0.39 -10.10
CA GLU A 22 19.67 -0.31 -9.16
C GLU A 22 18.91 -1.27 -8.24
N ILE A 23 17.72 -0.88 -7.75
CA ILE A 23 16.88 -1.78 -6.93
C ILE A 23 16.37 -2.97 -7.75
N ALA A 24 15.91 -2.74 -8.98
CA ALA A 24 15.44 -3.79 -9.86
C ALA A 24 16.56 -4.78 -10.21
N LYS A 25 17.78 -4.27 -10.44
CA LYS A 25 18.97 -5.09 -10.66
C LYS A 25 19.33 -5.92 -9.42
N ARG A 26 19.33 -5.32 -8.22
CA ARG A 26 19.59 -6.00 -6.95
C ARG A 26 18.62 -7.17 -6.73
N ASP A 27 17.35 -6.96 -7.09
CA ASP A 27 16.28 -7.93 -6.85
C ASP A 27 16.05 -8.86 -8.06
N GLU A 28 16.89 -8.79 -9.09
CA GLU A 28 16.83 -9.61 -10.32
C GLU A 28 15.47 -9.61 -11.03
N VAL A 29 14.77 -8.47 -11.03
CA VAL A 29 13.47 -8.31 -11.69
C VAL A 29 13.46 -7.16 -12.70
N PRO A 30 12.54 -7.15 -13.69
CA PRO A 30 12.36 -6.00 -14.55
C PRO A 30 11.97 -4.74 -13.77
N GLN A 31 12.44 -3.57 -14.21
CA GLN A 31 12.10 -2.28 -13.60
C GLN A 31 10.58 -2.08 -13.47
N ALA A 32 9.81 -2.44 -14.49
CA ALA A 32 8.35 -2.35 -14.45
C ALA A 32 7.73 -3.20 -13.33
N THR A 33 8.26 -4.40 -13.08
CA THR A 33 7.85 -5.25 -11.98
C THR A 33 8.19 -4.61 -10.64
N LYS A 34 9.42 -4.08 -10.51
CA LYS A 34 9.84 -3.41 -9.28
C LYS A 34 8.97 -2.18 -8.97
N VAL A 35 8.66 -1.36 -9.97
CA VAL A 35 7.77 -0.20 -9.83
C VAL A 35 6.38 -0.64 -9.38
N ALA A 36 5.84 -1.72 -9.93
CA ALA A 36 4.54 -2.25 -9.50
C ALA A 36 4.56 -2.72 -8.04
N GLU A 37 5.62 -3.38 -7.59
CA GLU A 37 5.80 -3.80 -6.19
C GLU A 37 5.93 -2.62 -5.22
N LEU A 38 6.72 -1.61 -5.59
CA LEU A 38 6.89 -0.39 -4.81
C LEU A 38 5.58 0.39 -4.72
N LEU A 39 4.86 0.53 -5.85
CA LEU A 39 3.56 1.17 -5.88
C LEU A 39 2.55 0.44 -5.00
N ARG A 40 2.51 -0.90 -5.06
CA ARG A 40 1.66 -1.72 -4.19
C ARG A 40 1.98 -1.47 -2.71
N SER A 41 3.27 -1.44 -2.37
CA SER A 41 3.70 -1.20 -0.99
C SER A 41 3.29 0.19 -0.51
N SER A 42 3.43 1.21 -1.36
CA SER A 42 2.97 2.57 -1.05
C SER A 42 1.45 2.65 -0.84
N LEU A 43 0.66 1.92 -1.63
CA LEU A 43 -0.80 1.88 -1.44
C LEU A 43 -1.19 1.19 -0.14
N LEU A 44 -0.48 0.14 0.27
CA LEU A 44 -0.70 -0.51 1.56
C LEU A 44 -0.40 0.42 2.75
N LEU A 45 0.65 1.24 2.64
CA LEU A 45 0.94 2.25 3.68
C LEU A 45 -0.17 3.29 3.79
N GLU A 46 -0.76 3.70 2.67
CA GLU A 46 -1.88 4.65 2.69
C GLU A 46 -3.15 4.02 3.29
N GLU A 47 -3.41 2.75 3.00
CA GLU A 47 -4.48 1.98 3.64
C GLU A 47 -4.27 1.87 5.16
N ASP A 48 -3.07 1.52 5.60
CA ASP A 48 -2.74 1.41 7.02
C ASP A 48 -2.92 2.74 7.75
N ARG A 49 -2.53 3.85 7.10
CA ARG A 49 -2.77 5.20 7.62
C ARG A 49 -4.27 5.48 7.79
N ALA A 50 -5.08 5.16 6.79
CA ALA A 50 -6.52 5.37 6.85
C ALA A 50 -7.18 4.53 7.96
N LEU A 51 -6.79 3.26 8.09
CA LEU A 51 -7.28 2.37 9.14
C LEU A 51 -6.86 2.82 10.53
N SER A 52 -5.63 3.34 10.68
CA SER A 52 -5.12 3.89 11.93
C SER A 52 -5.94 5.10 12.37
N LEU A 53 -6.20 6.05 11.45
CA LEU A 53 -7.03 7.23 11.74
C LEU A 53 -8.45 6.84 12.19
N LEU A 54 -9.06 5.85 11.53
CA LEU A 54 -10.36 5.32 11.91
C LEU A 54 -10.33 4.63 13.28
N GLY A 55 -9.26 3.89 13.58
CA GLY A 55 -9.03 3.27 14.88
C GLY A 55 -8.94 4.30 15.99
N GLU A 56 -8.17 5.36 15.79
CA GLU A 56 -8.05 6.45 16.75
C GLU A 56 -9.38 7.19 16.97
N GLU A 57 -10.15 7.42 15.91
CA GLU A 57 -11.47 8.04 16.02
C GLU A 57 -12.41 7.21 16.90
N ARG A 58 -12.44 5.88 16.68
CA ARG A 58 -13.21 4.95 17.53
C ARG A 58 -12.73 4.93 18.98
N LEU A 59 -11.43 5.07 19.22
CA LEU A 59 -10.89 5.14 20.58
C LEU A 59 -11.27 6.45 21.29
N ARG A 60 -11.33 7.56 20.55
CA ARG A 60 -11.76 8.87 21.06
C ARG A 60 -13.26 8.88 21.36
N ASP A 61 -14.07 8.18 20.57
CA ASP A 61 -15.51 8.08 20.81
C ASP A 61 -15.82 7.28 22.10
N LYS A 62 -16.69 7.85 22.93
CA LYS A 62 -17.11 7.29 24.23
C LYS A 62 -18.40 6.48 24.12
N GLY A 63 -18.76 6.02 22.92
CA GLY A 63 -19.87 5.11 22.68
C GLY A 63 -19.81 3.84 23.55
N LYS A 64 -20.92 3.08 23.58
CA LYS A 64 -20.98 1.80 24.33
C LYS A 64 -19.89 0.85 23.81
N LYS A 65 -18.92 0.54 24.68
CA LYS A 65 -17.91 -0.49 24.45
C LYS A 65 -18.48 -1.83 24.92
N ILE A 66 -18.48 -2.81 24.04
CA ILE A 66 -18.95 -4.17 24.33
C ILE A 66 -17.71 -5.04 24.50
N SER A 67 -17.72 -5.96 25.48
CA SER A 67 -16.54 -6.80 25.72
C SER A 67 -16.39 -7.88 24.65
N HIS A 68 -15.16 -8.36 24.44
CA HIS A 68 -14.89 -9.41 23.46
C HIS A 68 -15.70 -10.69 23.75
N THR A 69 -15.79 -11.06 25.03
CA THR A 69 -16.57 -12.20 25.52
C THR A 69 -18.07 -12.05 25.23
N ASP A 70 -18.62 -10.83 25.29
CA ASP A 70 -20.05 -10.61 24.99
C ASP A 70 -20.38 -10.79 23.49
N ILE A 71 -19.41 -10.63 22.59
CA ILE A 71 -19.61 -10.76 21.14
C ILE A 71 -19.16 -12.12 20.61
N TRP A 72 -18.02 -12.63 21.07
CA TRP A 72 -17.34 -13.77 20.47
C TRP A 72 -17.36 -15.04 21.33
N GLY A 73 -17.73 -14.93 22.63
CA GLY A 73 -17.71 -16.04 23.59
C GLY A 73 -16.40 -16.11 24.37
#